data_AF-A0A377M526-F1
#
_entry.id   AF-A0A377M526-F1
#
_cell.length_a   1.000
_cell.length_b   1.000
_cell.length_c   1.000
_cell.angle_alpha   90.00
_cell.angle_beta   90.00
_cell.angle_gamma   90.00
#
_symmetry.space_group_name_H-M   'P 1'
#
loop_
_entity.id
_entity.type
_entity.pdbx_description
1 polymer ?
#
loop_
_entity_poly.entity_id
_entity_poly.type
_entity_poly.pdbx_seq_one_letter_code
_entity_poly.pdbx_strand_id
1 'polypeptide(L)'
;MNGWLSVSLKVARILTVCVAIMLLLNAWGLFDFWNWLHNGAGEKTVDILIRIALILFFSAVGWTLLASLIENRLVSDIHGRPLPSARARTLLTLFRNALAVIISTITIMIVLSEIGVNIAPLLAGAGALGLAISFGSQTLVKDIITGIFIQFENGMNTGIW
;
A
#
# COMPACT_ATOMS: atom_id res chain seq x y z
N MET A 1 -7.46 20.70 1.32
CA MET A 1 -6.02 20.92 1.58
C MET A 1 -5.37 19.58 1.87
N ASN A 2 -4.55 19.09 0.94
CA ASN A 2 -4.06 17.71 0.91
C ASN A 2 -3.22 17.36 2.14
N GLY A 3 -3.71 16.40 2.93
CA GLY A 3 -3.00 15.84 4.09
C GLY A 3 -1.64 15.20 3.76
N TRP A 4 -1.34 14.97 2.47
CA TRP A 4 -0.03 14.52 2.00
C TRP A 4 1.10 15.53 2.23
N LEU A 5 0.80 16.84 2.17
CA LEU A 5 1.81 17.88 2.41
C LEU A 5 2.20 17.95 3.90
N SER A 6 1.23 17.83 4.80
CA SER A 6 1.47 17.93 6.24
C SER A 6 2.11 16.65 6.82
N VAL A 7 1.83 15.48 6.25
CA VAL A 7 2.50 14.23 6.63
C VAL A 7 3.96 14.24 6.19
N SER A 8 4.25 14.64 4.94
CA SER A 8 5.64 14.72 4.43
C SER A 8 6.49 15.70 5.23
N LEU A 9 5.93 16.86 5.62
CA LEU A 9 6.62 17.85 6.47
C LEU A 9 6.84 17.35 7.90
N LYS A 10 5.91 16.60 8.49
CA LYS A 10 6.09 15.99 9.82
C LYS A 10 7.20 14.94 9.82
N VAL A 11 7.25 14.09 8.79
CA VAL A 11 8.30 13.09 8.62
C VAL A 11 9.66 13.75 8.44
N ALA A 12 9.76 14.76 7.57
CA ALA A 12 10.99 15.51 7.37
C ALA A 12 11.49 16.18 8.67
N ARG A 13 10.57 16.75 9.46
CA ARG A 13 10.92 17.38 10.74
C ARG A 13 11.45 16.37 11.76
N ILE A 14 10.78 15.22 11.88
CA ILE A 14 11.21 14.13 12.78
C ILE A 14 12.60 13.64 12.37
N LEU A 15 12.83 13.46 11.06
CA LEU A 15 14.12 13.02 10.53
C LEU A 15 15.23 14.04 10.83
N THR A 16 14.97 15.33 10.62
CA THR A 16 15.93 16.39 10.97
C THR A 16 16.24 16.47 12.46
N VAL A 17 15.25 16.26 13.33
CA VAL A 17 15.44 16.29 14.79
C VAL A 17 16.24 15.07 15.25
N CYS A 18 15.95 13.87 14.71
CA CYS A 18 16.73 12.67 15.00
C CYS A 18 18.20 12.82 14.59
N VAL A 19 18.47 13.37 13.39
CA VAL A 19 19.84 13.64 12.92
C VAL A 19 20.53 14.68 13.80
N ALA A 20 19.84 15.76 14.18
CA ALA A 20 20.39 16.78 15.05
C ALA A 20 20.76 16.24 16.45
N ILE A 21 19.93 15.35 17.00
CA ILE A 21 20.19 14.69 18.30
C ILE A 21 21.42 13.77 18.21
N MET A 22 21.54 12.98 17.13
CA MET A 22 22.72 12.13 16.91
C MET A 22 24.03 12.95 16.81
N LEU A 23 23.99 14.11 16.15
CA LEU A 23 25.15 15.01 16.04
C LEU A 23 25.51 15.67 17.38
N LEU A 24 24.51 16.07 18.18
CA LEU A 24 24.73 16.62 19.52
C LEU A 24 25.33 15.58 20.49
N LEU A 25 24.86 14.33 20.42
CA LEU A 25 25.41 13.22 21.20
C LEU A 25 26.87 12.92 20.84
N ASN A 26 27.21 12.99 19.54
CA ASN A 26 28.58 12.86 19.06
C ASN A 26 29.47 14.04 19.53
N ALA A 27 28.95 15.27 19.49
CA ALA A 27 29.68 16.47 19.90
C ALA A 27 30.00 16.51 21.41
N TRP A 28 29.19 15.85 22.25
CA TRP A 28 29.42 15.74 23.70
C TRP A 28 30.37 14.61 24.11
N GLY A 29 30.86 13.79 23.17
CA GLY A 29 31.76 12.67 23.46
C GLY A 29 31.09 11.52 24.24
N LEU A 30 29.76 11.52 24.35
CA LEU A 30 28.98 10.46 24.97
C LEU A 30 28.81 9.24 24.04
N PHE A 31 29.02 9.43 22.73
CA PHE A 31 28.88 8.39 21.72
C PHE A 31 29.76 8.69 20.49
N ASP A 32 30.77 7.88 20.21
CA ASP A 32 31.57 8.00 18.99
C ASP A 32 30.81 7.41 17.80
N PHE A 33 30.11 8.26 17.04
CA PHE A 33 29.37 7.83 15.85
C PHE A 33 30.30 7.17 14.82
N TRP A 34 31.52 7.70 14.64
CA TRP A 34 32.47 7.13 13.69
C TRP A 34 33.00 5.76 14.10
N ASN A 35 33.29 5.56 15.38
CA ASN A 35 33.77 4.28 15.90
C ASN A 35 32.65 3.24 15.88
N TRP A 36 31.42 3.63 16.24
CA TRP A 36 30.24 2.78 16.15
C TRP A 36 29.88 2.38 14.72
N LEU A 37 30.03 3.31 13.76
CA LEU A 37 29.79 3.03 12.34
C LEU A 37 30.79 2.02 11.76
N HIS A 38 32.06 2.10 12.17
CA HIS A 38 33.11 1.19 11.70
C HIS A 38 33.11 -0.16 12.44
N ASN A 39 32.65 -0.20 13.69
CA ASN A 39 32.64 -1.40 14.53
C ASN A 39 31.40 -2.28 14.31
N GLY A 40 31.04 -2.65 13.07
CA GLY A 40 30.08 -3.72 12.70
C GLY A 40 28.61 -3.65 13.19
N ALA A 41 28.33 -3.01 14.32
CA ALA A 41 27.00 -2.75 14.87
C ALA A 41 26.36 -1.54 14.17
N GLY A 42 27.15 -0.52 13.84
CA GLY A 42 26.71 0.60 13.01
C GLY A 42 26.42 0.21 11.57
N GLU A 43 27.21 -0.69 10.98
CA GLU A 43 26.96 -1.22 9.63
C GLU A 43 25.58 -1.92 9.54
N LYS A 44 25.29 -2.82 10.49
CA LYS A 44 24.01 -3.54 10.53
C LYS A 44 22.81 -2.62 10.76
N THR A 45 22.94 -1.63 11.63
CA THR A 45 21.85 -0.68 11.90
C THR A 45 21.63 0.25 10.72
N VAL A 46 22.68 0.67 10.01
CA VAL A 46 22.56 1.47 8.78
C VAL A 46 21.96 0.66 7.64
N ASP A 47 22.32 -0.61 7.46
CA ASP A 47 21.72 -1.49 6.43
C ASP A 47 20.20 -1.64 6.65
N ILE A 48 19.77 -1.90 7.89
CA ILE A 48 18.35 -1.99 8.27
C ILE A 48 17.64 -0.66 7.97
N LEU A 49 18.26 0.47 8.31
CA LEU A 49 17.67 1.80 8.10
C LEU A 49 17.52 2.12 6.60
N ILE A 50 18.53 1.77 5.78
CA ILE A 50 18.49 1.91 4.33
C ILE A 50 17.41 1.00 3.71
N ARG A 51 17.31 -0.27 4.14
CA ARG A 51 16.24 -1.18 3.69
C ARG A 51 14.86 -0.63 3.99
N ILE A 52 14.63 -0.21 5.24
CA ILE A 52 13.34 0.38 5.65
C ILE A 52 13.03 1.62 4.80
N ALA A 53 14.01 2.51 4.59
CA ALA A 53 13.84 3.69 3.74
C ALA A 53 13.48 3.33 2.30
N LEU A 54 14.16 2.33 1.71
CA LEU A 54 13.86 1.84 0.36
C LEU A 54 12.47 1.21 0.29
N ILE A 55 12.09 0.35 1.24
CA ILE A 55 10.77 -0.28 1.30
C ILE A 55 9.67 0.79 1.36
N LEU A 56 9.83 1.79 2.23
CA LEU A 56 8.89 2.90 2.34
C LEU A 56 8.84 3.73 1.06
N PHE A 57 9.98 3.98 0.41
CA PHE A 57 10.05 4.69 -0.86
C PHE A 57 9.29 3.94 -1.96
N PHE A 58 9.56 2.65 -2.15
CA PHE A 58 8.87 1.82 -3.13
C PHE A 58 7.37 1.70 -2.83
N SER A 59 6.98 1.56 -1.56
CA SER A 59 5.58 1.56 -1.17
C SER A 59 4.88 2.89 -1.48
N ALA A 60 5.53 4.02 -1.23
CA ALA A 60 4.99 5.34 -1.53
C ALA A 60 4.83 5.54 -3.04
N VAL A 61 5.86 5.19 -3.82
CA VAL A 61 5.82 5.23 -5.29
C VAL A 61 4.72 4.33 -5.84
N GLY A 62 4.61 3.09 -5.35
CA GLY A 62 3.55 2.16 -5.76
C GLY A 62 2.16 2.70 -5.47
N TRP A 63 1.95 3.30 -4.29
CA TRP A 63 0.69 3.96 -3.94
C TRP A 63 0.38 5.15 -4.85
N THR A 64 1.36 6.02 -5.12
CA THR A 64 1.19 7.18 -5.99
C THR A 64 0.90 6.77 -7.43
N LEU A 65 1.58 5.74 -7.96
CA LEU A 65 1.33 5.19 -9.28
C LEU A 65 -0.09 4.60 -9.39
N LEU A 66 -0.51 3.80 -8.40
CA LEU A 66 -1.87 3.25 -8.37
C LEU A 66 -2.93 4.34 -8.28
N ALA A 67 -2.74 5.32 -7.42
CA ALA A 67 -3.63 6.48 -7.32
C ALA A 67 -3.70 7.23 -8.65
N SER A 68 -2.55 7.43 -9.31
CA SER A 68 -2.46 8.08 -10.62
C SER A 68 -3.11 7.27 -11.74
N LEU A 69 -3.03 5.94 -11.73
CA LEU A 69 -3.69 5.08 -12.72
C LEU A 69 -5.20 5.09 -12.55
N ILE A 70 -5.68 5.05 -11.31
CA ILE A 70 -7.10 5.14 -10.97
C ILE A 70 -7.66 6.51 -11.35
N GLU A 71 -6.92 7.59 -11.10
CA GLU A 71 -7.33 8.95 -11.42
C GLU A 71 -7.26 9.24 -12.93
N ASN A 72 -6.25 8.73 -13.64
CA ASN A 72 -6.18 8.84 -15.10
C ASN A 72 -7.34 8.12 -15.79
N ARG A 73 -7.81 6.98 -15.26
CA ARG A 73 -9.03 6.31 -15.74
C ARG A 73 -10.32 7.10 -15.45
N LEU A 74 -10.30 7.98 -14.44
CA LEU A 74 -11.44 8.81 -14.06
C LEU A 74 -11.43 10.19 -14.78
N VAL A 75 -10.25 10.68 -15.17
CA VAL A 75 -10.02 11.99 -15.83
C VAL A 75 -9.95 11.88 -17.36
N SER A 76 -9.68 10.69 -17.92
CA SER A 76 -9.78 10.47 -19.38
C SER A 76 -11.21 10.61 -19.95
N ASP A 77 -12.20 10.95 -19.11
CA ASP A 77 -13.56 11.34 -19.51
C ASP A 77 -13.71 12.83 -19.89
N ILE A 78 -12.62 13.61 -19.95
CA ILE A 78 -12.68 15.01 -20.38
C ILE A 78 -12.92 15.16 -21.91
N HIS A 79 -12.90 14.07 -22.69
CA HIS A 79 -13.24 14.07 -24.12
C HIS A 79 -14.62 13.42 -24.39
N GLY A 80 -15.69 14.06 -23.92
CA GLY A 80 -17.02 14.00 -24.55
C GLY A 80 -17.81 12.67 -24.50
N ARG A 81 -17.56 11.76 -23.56
CA ARG A 81 -18.38 10.55 -23.35
C ARG A 81 -19.19 10.65 -22.04
N PRO A 82 -20.35 9.98 -21.93
CA PRO A 82 -21.30 10.22 -20.83
C PRO A 82 -20.63 9.90 -19.49
N LEU A 83 -20.77 10.82 -18.52
CA LEU A 83 -20.22 10.70 -17.17
C LEU A 83 -20.36 9.26 -16.63
N PRO A 84 -19.34 8.69 -15.97
CA PRO A 84 -19.48 7.43 -15.27
C PRO A 84 -20.71 7.50 -14.36
N SER A 85 -21.63 6.56 -14.53
CA SER A 85 -22.80 6.46 -13.65
C SER A 85 -22.34 6.51 -12.19
N ALA A 86 -23.11 7.12 -11.29
CA ALA A 86 -22.74 7.27 -9.86
C ALA A 86 -22.29 5.93 -9.22
N ARG A 87 -22.79 4.80 -9.75
CA ARG A 87 -22.41 3.42 -9.39
C ARG A 87 -20.96 3.06 -9.76
N ALA A 88 -20.48 3.47 -10.94
CA ALA A 88 -19.11 3.20 -11.36
C ALA A 88 -18.09 3.94 -10.47
N ARG A 89 -18.42 5.17 -10.07
CA ARG A 89 -17.57 5.99 -9.20
C ARG A 89 -17.47 5.44 -7.78
N THR A 90 -18.58 4.93 -7.24
CA THR A 90 -18.57 4.27 -5.92
C THR A 90 -17.78 2.96 -5.97
N LEU A 91 -17.96 2.12 -6.99
CA LEU A 91 -17.17 0.89 -7.18
C LEU A 91 -15.67 1.19 -7.26
N LEU A 92 -15.28 2.18 -8.07
CA LEU A 92 -13.87 2.58 -8.20
C LEU A 92 -13.28 3.05 -6.85
N THR A 93 -14.05 3.80 -6.07
CA THR A 93 -13.63 4.26 -4.74
C THR A 93 -13.46 3.08 -3.77
N LEU A 94 -14.36 2.09 -3.81
CA LEU A 94 -14.23 0.87 -3.00
C LEU A 94 -12.98 0.08 -3.36
N PHE A 95 -12.71 -0.14 -4.66
CA PHE A 95 -11.49 -0.80 -5.13
C PHE A 95 -10.22 -0.08 -4.68
N ARG A 96 -10.20 1.26 -4.82
CA ARG A 96 -9.08 2.09 -4.38
C ARG A 96 -8.83 1.93 -2.88
N ASN A 97 -9.88 1.95 -2.07
CA ASN A 97 -9.76 1.79 -0.62
C ASN A 97 -9.31 0.38 -0.24
N ALA A 98 -9.81 -0.66 -0.92
CA ALA A 98 -9.36 -2.03 -0.72
C ALA A 98 -7.86 -2.20 -1.03
N LEU A 99 -7.39 -1.66 -2.16
CA LEU A 99 -5.98 -1.66 -2.51
C LEU A 99 -5.12 -0.91 -1.48
N ALA A 100 -5.63 0.22 -0.96
CA ALA A 100 -4.96 0.98 0.10
C ALA A 100 -4.71 0.12 1.35
N VAL A 101 -5.75 -0.59 1.80
CA VAL A 101 -5.68 -1.46 2.98
C VAL A 101 -4.67 -2.58 2.75
N ILE A 102 -4.70 -3.23 1.58
CA ILE A 102 -3.79 -4.33 1.23
C ILE A 102 -2.34 -3.85 1.24
N ILE A 103 -2.04 -2.78 0.52
CA ILE A 103 -0.68 -2.23 0.41
C ILE A 103 -0.19 -1.77 1.79
N SER A 104 -1.02 -1.05 2.55
CA SER A 104 -0.65 -0.59 3.89
C SER A 104 -0.33 -1.75 4.83
N THR A 105 -1.11 -2.83 4.79
CA THR A 105 -0.88 -4.03 5.60
C THR A 105 0.46 -4.68 5.25
N ILE A 106 0.74 -4.89 3.97
CA ILE A 106 1.99 -5.50 3.51
C ILE A 106 3.18 -4.63 3.92
N THR A 107 3.12 -3.32 3.69
CA THR A 107 4.20 -2.39 4.05
C THR A 107 4.47 -2.41 5.56
N ILE A 108 3.43 -2.39 6.40
CA ILE A 108 3.58 -2.49 7.85
C ILE A 108 4.28 -3.80 8.22
N MET A 109 3.86 -4.93 7.65
CA MET A 109 4.48 -6.22 7.94
C MET A 109 5.96 -6.25 7.55
N ILE A 110 6.34 -5.74 6.38
CA ILE A 110 7.74 -5.71 5.96
C ILE A 110 8.56 -4.83 6.91
N VAL A 111 8.07 -3.64 7.28
CA VAL A 111 8.75 -2.75 8.23
C VAL A 111 8.93 -3.41 9.60
N LEU A 112 7.92 -4.13 10.10
CA LEU A 112 8.01 -4.88 11.34
C LEU A 112 9.09 -5.96 11.26
N SER A 113 9.16 -6.70 10.15
CA SER A 113 10.18 -7.74 9.92
C SER A 113 11.61 -7.19 9.94
N GLU A 114 11.84 -6.00 9.37
CA GLU A 114 13.17 -5.38 9.33
C GLU A 114 13.66 -4.93 10.72
N ILE A 115 12.75 -4.56 11.63
CA ILE A 115 13.10 -4.20 13.01
C ILE A 115 13.23 -5.46 13.90
N GLY A 116 13.11 -6.66 13.31
CA GLY A 116 13.26 -7.94 14.00
C GLY A 116 11.99 -8.47 14.67
N VAL A 117 10.82 -7.88 14.39
CA VAL A 117 9.53 -8.40 14.89
C VAL A 117 9.14 -9.63 14.08
N ASN A 118 8.75 -10.70 14.76
CA ASN A 118 8.26 -11.90 14.10
C ASN A 118 6.88 -11.64 13.46
N ILE A 119 6.83 -11.66 12.13
CA ILE A 119 5.62 -11.43 11.34
C ILE A 119 4.74 -12.67 11.16
N ALA A 120 5.18 -13.87 11.58
CA ALA A 120 4.42 -15.11 11.38
C ALA A 120 3.02 -15.08 12.01
N PRO A 121 2.81 -14.54 13.24
CA PRO A 121 1.47 -14.40 13.81
C PRO A 121 0.60 -13.41 13.02
N LEU A 122 1.18 -12.31 12.53
CA LEU A 122 0.46 -11.32 11.71
C LEU A 122 0.06 -11.91 10.37
N LEU A 123 0.96 -12.65 9.72
CA LEU A 123 0.72 -13.32 8.45
C LEU A 123 -0.34 -14.42 8.59
N ALA A 124 -0.31 -15.18 9.68
CA ALA A 124 -1.33 -16.17 10.01
C ALA A 124 -2.72 -15.52 10.21
N GLY A 125 -2.78 -14.41 10.96
CA GLY A 125 -4.01 -13.65 11.16
C GLY A 125 -4.56 -13.04 9.87
N ALA A 126 -3.70 -12.40 9.06
CA ALA A 126 -4.08 -11.85 7.77
C ALA A 126 -4.55 -12.94 6.79
N GLY A 127 -3.90 -14.11 6.79
CA GLY A 127 -4.33 -15.28 6.04
C GLY A 127 -5.72 -15.77 6.45
N ALA A 128 -5.97 -15.93 7.75
CA ALA A 128 -7.27 -16.33 8.28
C ALA A 128 -8.38 -15.33 7.93
N LEU A 129 -8.11 -14.02 8.04
CA LEU A 129 -9.04 -12.97 7.60
C LEU A 129 -9.31 -13.03 6.09
N GLY A 130 -8.28 -13.26 5.28
CA GLY A 130 -8.42 -13.41 3.83
C GLY A 130 -9.28 -14.62 3.46
N LEU A 131 -9.15 -15.74 4.17
CA LEU A 131 -10.01 -16.91 4.00
C LEU A 131 -11.47 -16.61 4.38
N ALA A 132 -11.70 -15.90 5.49
CA ALA A 132 -13.04 -15.50 5.90
C ALA A 132 -13.73 -14.62 4.84
N ILE A 133 -13.01 -13.64 4.27
CA ILE A 133 -13.51 -12.80 3.17
C ILE A 133 -13.80 -13.66 1.92
N SER A 134 -12.92 -14.60 1.62
CA SER A 134 -13.08 -15.51 0.48
C SER A 134 -14.35 -16.34 0.60
N PHE A 135 -14.62 -16.92 1.78
CA PHE A 135 -15.86 -17.65 2.06
C PHE A 135 -17.10 -16.76 1.94
N GLY A 136 -17.06 -15.52 2.45
CA GLY A 136 -18.17 -14.57 2.33
C GLY A 136 -18.46 -14.14 0.89
N SER A 137 -17.46 -14.16 0.01
CA SER A 137 -17.59 -13.76 -1.40
C SER A 137 -18.08 -14.88 -2.33
N GLN A 138 -18.14 -16.14 -1.87
CA GLN A 138 -18.41 -17.29 -2.73
C GLN A 138 -19.73 -17.18 -3.49
N THR A 139 -20.80 -16.72 -2.83
CA THR A 139 -22.11 -16.57 -3.47
C THR A 139 -22.07 -15.50 -4.56
N LEU A 140 -21.42 -14.36 -4.31
CA LEU A 140 -21.26 -13.29 -5.31
C LEU A 140 -20.49 -13.77 -6.55
N VAL A 141 -19.44 -14.58 -6.37
CA VAL A 141 -18.69 -15.15 -7.49
C VAL A 141 -19.55 -16.12 -8.30
N LYS A 142 -20.34 -16.97 -7.63
CA LYS A 142 -21.28 -17.88 -8.31
C LYS A 142 -22.33 -17.12 -9.11
N ASP A 143 -22.88 -16.05 -8.55
CA ASP A 143 -23.91 -15.23 -9.21
C ASP A 143 -23.37 -14.55 -10.48
N ILE A 144 -22.15 -14.00 -10.43
CA ILE A 144 -21.50 -13.39 -11.59
C ILE A 144 -21.27 -14.41 -12.71
N ILE A 145 -20.73 -15.59 -12.38
CA ILE A 145 -20.46 -16.64 -13.38
C ILE A 145 -21.76 -17.11 -14.03
N THR A 146 -22.79 -17.33 -13.22
CA THR A 146 -24.10 -17.78 -13.71
C THR A 146 -24.75 -16.72 -14.61
N GLY A 147 -24.70 -15.46 -14.22
CA GLY A 147 -25.23 -14.35 -15.03
C GLY A 147 -24.51 -14.20 -16.38
N ILE A 148 -23.18 -14.33 -16.38
CA ILE A 148 -22.39 -14.32 -17.62
C ILE A 148 -22.78 -15.50 -18.52
N PHE A 149 -22.92 -16.71 -17.96
CA PHE A 149 -23.32 -17.90 -18.72
C PHE A 149 -24.70 -17.73 -19.38
N ILE A 150 -25.69 -17.21 -18.64
CA ILE A 150 -27.03 -16.92 -19.17
C ILE A 150 -26.95 -15.89 -20.32
N GLN A 151 -26.13 -14.86 -20.18
CA GLN A 151 -25.97 -13.85 -21.24
C GLN A 151 -25.32 -14.44 -22.49
N PHE A 152 -24.33 -15.31 -22.33
CA PHE A 152 -23.73 -16.07 -23.44
C PHE A 152 -24.75 -17.00 -24.11
N GLU A 153 -25.55 -17.73 -23.33
CA GLU A 153 -26.60 -18.63 -23.84
C GLU A 153 -27.67 -17.87 -24.62
N ASN A 154 -28.19 -16.77 -24.08
CA ASN A 154 -29.19 -15.92 -24.74
C ASN A 154 -28.65 -15.26 -26.02
N GLY A 155 -27.36 -14.90 -26.04
CA GLY A 155 -26.69 -14.36 -27.22
C GLY A 155 -26.57 -15.37 -28.37
N MET A 156 -26.43 -16.66 -28.07
CA MET A 156 -26.45 -17.73 -29.07
C MET A 156 -27.89 -18.03 -29.54
N ASN A 157 -28.86 -18.00 -28.64
CA ASN A 157 -30.24 -18.37 -28.93
C ASN A 157 -31.02 -17.29 -29.73
N THR A 158 -30.52 -16.05 -29.77
CA THR A 158 -31.10 -14.94 -30.56
C THR A 158 -30.57 -14.86 -32.00
N GLY A 159 -29.58 -15.69 -32.38
CA GLY A 159 -28.99 -15.73 -33.72
C GLY A 159 -29.51 -16.81 -34.67
N ILE A 160 -30.46 -17.65 -34.22
CA ILE A 160 -31.03 -18.77 -34.98
C ILE A 160 -32.56 -18.69 -34.95
N TRP A 161 -33.09 -17.69 -35.65
CA TRP A 161 -34.46 -17.66 -36.20
C TRP A 161 -34.44 -16.93 -37.55
#